data_AF-A0A7Z0QG43-F1
#
_entry.id   AF-A0A7Z0QG43-F1
#
_cell.length_a   1.000
_cell.length_b   1.000
_cell.length_c   1.000
_cell.angle_alpha   90.00
_cell.angle_beta   90.00
_cell.angle_gamma   90.00
#
_symmetry.space_group_name_H-M   'P 1'
#
loop_
_entity.id
_entity.type
_entity.pdbx_description
1 polymer ?
#
loop_
_entity_poly.entity_id
_entity_poly.type
_entity_poly.pdbx_seq_one_letter_code
_entity_poly.pdbx_strand_id
1 'polypeptide(L)' 'MRKLVREVVTFVRNAGGSDVWVSQGGKHTRINFTDPSGRKSHLLIHRGETVTTRYAAMIRSQLRRKIAP' A
#
# COMPACT_ATOMS: atom_id res chain seq x y z
N MET A 1 -3.03 -7.20 -9.79
CA MET A 1 -2.46 -5.91 -9.33
C MET A 1 -3.48 -4.78 -9.23
N ARG A 2 -4.32 -4.52 -10.25
CA ARG A 2 -5.29 -3.40 -10.26
C ARG A 2 -6.28 -3.38 -9.07
N LYS A 3 -6.77 -4.55 -8.63
CA LYS A 3 -7.65 -4.69 -7.44
C LYS A 3 -6.92 -4.30 -6.14
N LEU A 4 -5.71 -4.81 -5.95
CA LEU A 4 -4.90 -4.53 -4.76
C LEU A 4 -4.58 -3.03 -4.64
N VAL A 5 -4.17 -2.40 -5.74
CA VAL A 5 -3.91 -0.94 -5.75
C VAL A 5 -5.17 -0.16 -5.35
N ARG A 6 -6.36 -0.54 -5.84
CA ARG A 6 -7.62 0.08 -5.42
C ARG A 6 -7.89 -0.09 -3.93
N GLU A 7 -7.66 -1.28 -3.38
CA GLU A 7 -7.81 -1.53 -1.94
C GLU A 7 -6.86 -0.66 -1.12
N VAL A 8 -5.60 -0.53 -1.54
CA VAL A 8 -4.64 0.36 -0.87
C VAL A 8 -5.08 1.83 -0.96
N VAL A 9 -5.53 2.29 -2.13
CA VAL A 9 -6.05 3.66 -2.31
C VAL A 9 -7.22 3.93 -1.36
N THR A 10 -8.20 3.02 -1.30
CA THR A 10 -9.35 3.15 -0.40
C THR A 10 -8.90 3.18 1.06
N PHE A 11 -7.96 2.30 1.45
CA PHE A 11 -7.46 2.25 2.82
C PHE A 11 -6.75 3.56 3.22
N VAL A 12 -5.85 4.06 2.38
CA VAL A 12 -5.12 5.30 2.61
C VAL A 12 -6.09 6.47 2.75
N ARG A 13 -7.04 6.61 1.82
CA ARG A 13 -8.04 7.69 1.86
C ARG A 13 -8.95 7.62 3.07
N ASN A 14 -9.44 6.43 3.43
CA ASN A 14 -10.30 6.25 4.60
C ASN A 14 -9.59 6.58 5.92
N ALA A 15 -8.26 6.47 5.95
CA ALA A 15 -7.48 6.85 7.10
C ALA A 15 -7.10 8.35 7.13
N GLY A 16 -7.42 9.12 6.08
CA GLY A 16 -7.07 10.54 5.95
C GLY A 16 -5.76 10.82 5.21
N GLY A 17 -5.15 9.80 4.58
CA GLY A 17 -3.97 9.98 3.72
C GLY A 17 -4.32 10.36 2.28
N SER A 18 -3.30 10.74 1.51
CA SER A 18 -3.42 11.27 0.14
C SER A 18 -2.34 10.77 -0.81
N ASP A 19 -2.34 11.28 -2.05
CA ASP A 19 -1.29 11.14 -3.06
C ASP A 19 -0.81 9.71 -3.27
N VAL A 20 -1.68 8.82 -3.73
CA VAL A 20 -1.31 7.42 -3.97
C VAL A 20 -0.83 7.24 -5.40
N TRP A 21 0.42 6.81 -5.59
CA TRP A 21 0.94 6.43 -6.91
C TRP A 21 1.79 5.18 -6.87
N VAL A 22 1.91 4.52 -8.02
CA VAL A 22 2.59 3.23 -8.16
C VAL A 22 3.85 3.40 -9.00
N SER A 23 4.97 2.89 -8.51
CA SER A 23 6.23 2.81 -9.25
C SER A 23 6.68 1.36 -9.35
N GLN A 24 7.10 0.93 -10.54
CA GLN A 24 7.61 -0.41 -10.78
C GLN A 24 9.11 -0.44 -10.54
N GLY A 25 9.57 -1.26 -9.59
CA GLY A 25 10.98 -1.59 -9.41
C GLY A 25 11.32 -2.96 -10.00
N GLY A 26 12.60 -3.34 -9.90
CA GLY A 26 13.09 -4.63 -10.39
C GLY A 26 12.49 -5.82 -9.63
N LYS A 27 12.63 -5.86 -8.29
CA LYS A 27 12.11 -6.96 -7.45
C LYS A 27 10.72 -6.69 -6.86
N HIS A 28 10.30 -5.42 -6.80
CA HIS A 28 9.07 -5.00 -6.12
C HIS A 28 8.25 -4.00 -6.94
N THR A 29 6.93 -4.08 -6.83
CA THR A 29 6.03 -2.94 -7.05
C THR A 29 6.00 -2.10 -5.78
N ARG A 30 6.25 -0.79 -5.89
CA ARG A 30 6.18 0.14 -4.77
C ARG A 30 4.93 1.00 -4.90
N ILE A 31 4.10 1.02 -3.87
CA ILE A 31 2.94 1.93 -3.77
C ILE A 31 3.33 3.02 -2.79
N ASN A 32 3.46 4.24 -3.28
CA ASN A 32 3.79 5.41 -2.47
C ASN A 32 2.50 6.13 -2.09
N PHE A 33 2.49 6.75 -0.90
CA PHE A 33 1.36 7.52 -0.40
C PHE A 33 1.81 8.54 0.64
N THR A 34 0.97 9.55 0.87
CA THR A 34 1.07 10.47 2.01
C THR A 34 0.16 9.96 3.12
N ASP A 35 0.70 9.80 4.33
CA ASP A 35 -0.09 9.38 5.50
C ASP A 35 -0.92 10.55 6.09
N PRO A 36 -1.80 10.31 7.07
CA PRO A 36 -2.66 11.34 7.65
C PRO A 36 -1.88 12.45 8.38
N SER A 37 -0.63 12.19 8.77
CA SER A 37 0.27 13.17 9.37
C SER A 37 1.03 14.02 8.33
N GLY A 38 0.75 13.81 7.03
CA GLY A 38 1.43 14.48 5.93
C GLY A 38 2.80 13.87 5.58
N ARG A 39 3.20 12.75 6.18
CA ARG A 39 4.50 12.12 5.89
C ARG A 39 4.40 11.20 4.68
N LYS A 40 5.44 11.25 3.85
CA LYS A 40 5.57 10.35 2.71
C LYS A 40 5.94 8.94 3.19
N SER A 41 5.17 7.96 2.76
CA SER A 41 5.38 6.54 3.07
C SER A 41 5.24 5.69 1.81
N HIS A 42 5.62 4.42 1.94
CA HIS A 42 5.51 3.47 0.85
C HIS A 42 5.28 2.03 1.34
N LEU A 43 4.63 1.25 0.48
CA LEU A 43 4.41 -0.19 0.60
C LEU A 43 5.17 -0.91 -0.51
N LEU A 44 5.89 -1.99 -0.17
CA LEU A 44 6.59 -2.85 -1.12
C LEU A 44 5.81 -4.15 -1.31
N ILE A 45 5.64 -4.55 -2.56
CA ILE A 45 4.94 -5.77 -2.99
C ILE A 45 5.91 -6.54 -3.88
N HIS A 46 6.32 -7.76 -3.53
CA HIS A 46 7.23 -8.52 -4.39
C HIS A 46 6.57 -8.85 -5.72
N ARG A 47 7.35 -8.78 -6.80
CA ARG A 47 6.90 -9.24 -8.11
C ARG A 47 6.83 -10.76 -8.13
N GLY A 48 5.76 -11.30 -8.70
CA GLY A 48 5.53 -12.74 -8.77
C GLY A 48 4.86 -13.35 -7.54
N GLU A 49 4.64 -12.58 -6.46
CA GLU A 49 3.75 -13.05 -5.40
C GLU A 49 2.33 -13.18 -5.93
N THR A 50 1.81 -14.40 -5.90
CA THR A 50 0.38 -14.65 -6.08
C THR A 50 -0.34 -13.92 -4.94
N VAL A 51 -1.18 -12.94 -5.28
CA VAL A 51 -2.01 -12.21 -4.31
C VAL A 51 -3.04 -13.18 -3.74
N THR A 52 -2.60 -13.99 -2.79
CA THR A 52 -3.45 -14.89 -2.01
C THR A 52 -4.20 -14.08 -0.95
N THR A 53 -5.22 -14.67 -0.34
CA THR A 53 -5.94 -14.05 0.79
C THR A 53 -5.01 -13.70 1.96
N ARG A 54 -4.01 -14.55 2.25
CA ARG A 54 -2.98 -14.28 3.27
C ARG A 54 -2.14 -13.05 2.92
N TYR A 55 -1.89 -12.84 1.63
CA TYR A 55 -1.16 -11.68 1.12
C TYR A 55 -1.91 -10.36 1.38
N ALA A 56 -3.22 -10.34 1.13
CA ALA A 56 -4.06 -9.17 1.39
C ALA A 56 -4.14 -8.81 2.89
N ALA A 57 -4.14 -9.82 3.78
CA ALA A 57 -4.10 -9.59 5.22
C ALA A 57 -2.76 -8.98 5.67
N MET A 58 -1.65 -9.47 5.12
CA MET A 58 -0.32 -8.94 5.39
C MET A 58 -0.20 -7.47 4.94
N ILE A 59 -0.71 -7.13 3.75
CA ILE A 59 -0.70 -5.75 3.25
C ILE A 59 -1.53 -4.83 4.15
N ARG A 60 -2.73 -5.26 4.57
CA ARG A 60 -3.54 -4.50 5.53
C ARG A 60 -2.82 -4.27 6.86
N SER A 61 -2.11 -5.28 7.37
CA SER A 61 -1.29 -5.15 8.58
C SER A 61 -0.13 -4.16 8.38
N GLN A 62 0.56 -4.19 7.23
CA GLN A 62 1.61 -3.22 6.94
C GLN A 62 1.07 -1.79 6.81
N LEU A 63 -0.08 -1.61 6.16
CA LEU A 63 -0.71 -0.30 6.03
C LEU A 63 -1.14 0.26 7.37
N ARG A 64 -1.77 -0.55 8.24
CA ARG A 64 -2.12 -0.13 9.61
C ARG A 64 -0.91 0.39 10.36
N ARG A 65 0.22 -0.33 10.35
CA ARG A 65 1.46 0.10 11.04
C ARG A 65 2.11 1.35 10.45
N LYS A 66 1.78 1.72 9.21
CA LYS A 66 2.36 2.90 8.54
C LYS A 66 1.47 4.13 8.62
N ILE A 67 0.18 3.95 8.94
CA ILE A 67 -0.83 4.99 8.92
C ILE A 67 -1.35 5.29 10.33
N ALA A 68 -1.40 4.29 11.21
CA ALA A 68 -1.66 4.52 12.63
C ALA A 68 -0.32 4.78 13.35
N PRO A 69 -0.20 5.88 14.12
CA PRO A 69 0.92 6.12 15.01
C PRO A 69 1.00 5.08 16.13
#